data_AF-A0A151F5T7-F1
#
_entry.id   AF-A0A151F5T7-F1
#
_cell.length_a   1.000
_cell.length_b   1.000
_cell.length_c   1.000
_cell.angle_alpha   90.00
_cell.angle_beta   90.00
_cell.angle_gamma   90.00
#
_symmetry.space_group_name_H-M   'P 1'
#
loop_
_entity.id
_entity.type
_entity.pdbx_description
1 polymer ?
#
loop_
_entity_poly.entity_id
_entity_poly.type
_entity_poly.pdbx_seq_one_letter_code
_entity_poly.pdbx_strand_id
1 'polypeptide(L)'
;MTLIEYKKSVFKDLKRIRLPEAKRIISQLEKTLKENPHKGVPLKGEFEGLFRLRIGNYRVIYTKTEKGVLILRIGHRGKIYT
;
A
#
# COMPACT_ATOMS: atom_id res chain seq x y z
N MET A 1 3.22 -15.62 -9.51
CA MET A 1 2.74 -14.26 -9.90
C MET A 1 1.79 -13.79 -8.79
N THR A 2 2.17 -12.80 -7.99
CA THR A 2 1.30 -12.30 -6.91
C THR A 2 0.25 -11.35 -7.50
N LEU A 3 -1.04 -11.65 -7.35
CA LEU A 3 -2.12 -10.74 -7.74
C LEU A 3 -2.15 -9.54 -6.79
N ILE A 4 -2.21 -8.33 -7.34
CA ILE A 4 -2.32 -7.10 -6.55
C ILE A 4 -3.62 -6.41 -6.93
N GLU A 5 -4.51 -6.29 -5.95
CA GLU A 5 -5.81 -5.63 -6.10
C GLU A 5 -5.83 -4.33 -5.30
N TYR A 6 -6.68 -3.39 -5.72
CA TYR A 6 -6.80 -2.08 -5.08
C TYR A 6 -8.25 -1.81 -4.69
N LYS A 7 -8.48 -1.43 -3.43
CA LYS A 7 -9.79 -0.93 -3.00
C LYS A 7 -10.13 0.34 -3.76
N LYS A 8 -11.40 0.56 -4.11
CA LYS A 8 -11.88 1.78 -4.80
C LYS A 8 -11.45 3.08 -4.10
N SER A 9 -11.29 3.07 -2.77
CA SER A 9 -10.80 4.22 -2.00
C SER A 9 -9.37 4.64 -2.37
N VAL A 10 -8.52 3.70 -2.80
CA VAL A 10 -7.13 3.97 -3.17
C VAL A 10 -7.05 4.92 -4.37
N PHE A 11 -8.03 4.88 -5.27
CA PHE A 11 -8.09 5.83 -6.38
C PHE A 11 -8.23 7.28 -5.90
N LYS A 12 -9.00 7.51 -4.83
CA LYS A 12 -9.13 8.85 -4.21
C LYS A 12 -7.84 9.27 -3.52
N ASP A 13 -7.13 8.32 -2.90
CA ASP A 13 -5.82 8.57 -2.29
C ASP A 13 -4.80 9.01 -3.35
N LEU A 14 -4.70 8.28 -4.47
CA LEU A 14 -3.78 8.59 -5.57
C LEU A 14 -4.12 9.90 -6.29
N LYS A 15 -5.40 10.26 -6.42
CA LYS A 15 -5.83 11.54 -7.01
C LYS A 15 -5.30 12.76 -6.27
N ARG A 16 -4.97 12.62 -4.97
CA ARG A 16 -4.40 13.71 -4.14
C ARG A 16 -2.88 13.81 -4.26
N ILE A 17 -2.25 12.94 -5.05
CA ILE A 17 -0.82 12.86 -5.26
C ILE A 17 -0.52 13.33 -6.68
N ARG A 18 0.58 14.07 -6.88
CA ARG A 18 0.99 14.49 -8.23
C ARG A 18 1.26 13.26 -9.09
N LEU A 19 0.81 13.28 -10.34
CA LEU A 19 0.84 12.11 -11.24
C LEU A 19 2.22 11.40 -11.32
N PRO A 20 3.37 12.12 -11.43
CA PRO A 20 4.67 11.47 -11.45
C PRO A 20 5.00 10.70 -10.16
N GLU A 21 4.63 11.24 -9.00
CA GLU A 21 4.79 10.56 -7.71
C GLU A 21 3.87 9.35 -7.61
N ALA A 22 2.59 9.49 -7.98
CA ALA A 22 1.63 8.39 -7.95
C ALA A 22 2.12 7.20 -8.79
N LYS A 23 2.62 7.46 -10.01
CA LYS A 23 3.22 6.43 -10.88
C LYS A 23 4.43 5.76 -10.22
N ARG A 24 5.33 6.54 -9.62
CA ARG A 24 6.50 6.01 -8.91
C ARG A 24 6.09 5.11 -7.73
N ILE A 25 5.09 5.53 -6.95
CA ILE A 25 4.59 4.76 -5.82
C ILE A 25 4.05 3.41 -6.29
N ILE A 26 3.19 3.40 -7.30
CA ILE A 26 2.58 2.17 -7.83
C ILE A 26 3.64 1.23 -8.41
N SER A 27 4.56 1.75 -9.23
CA SER A 27 5.62 0.93 -9.82
C SER A 27 6.50 0.27 -8.74
N GLN A 28 6.93 1.03 -7.73
CA GLN A 28 7.77 0.50 -6.66
C GLN A 28 6.99 -0.45 -5.74
N LEU A 29 5.73 -0.13 -5.43
CA LEU A 29 4.82 -0.98 -4.66
C LEU A 29 4.66 -2.35 -5.33
N GLU A 30 4.30 -2.37 -6.61
CA GLU A 30 4.07 -3.61 -7.34
C GLU A 30 5.34 -4.45 -7.46
N LYS A 31 6.47 -3.82 -7.80
CA LYS A 31 7.77 -4.51 -7.83
C LYS A 31 8.07 -5.17 -6.49
N THR A 32 7.89 -4.42 -5.40
CA THR A 32 8.20 -4.89 -4.04
C THR A 32 7.31 -6.05 -3.62
N LEU A 33 6.00 -5.96 -3.85
CA LEU A 33 5.05 -6.97 -3.40
C LEU A 33 4.97 -8.20 -4.30
N LYS A 34 5.30 -8.06 -5.59
CA LYS A 34 5.50 -9.21 -6.50
C LYS A 34 6.74 -10.02 -6.12
N GLU A 35 7.80 -9.34 -5.67
CA GLU A 35 9.02 -10.00 -5.17
C GLU A 35 8.80 -10.65 -3.80
N ASN A 36 8.22 -9.90 -2.84
CA ASN A 36 7.97 -10.41 -1.49
C ASN A 36 6.75 -9.72 -0.84
N PRO A 37 5.60 -10.41 -0.71
CA PRO A 37 4.40 -9.83 -0.09
C PRO A 37 4.54 -9.61 1.43
N HIS A 38 5.59 -10.14 2.07
CA HIS A 38 5.88 -9.99 3.50
C HIS A 38 6.82 -8.82 3.82
N LYS A 39 7.18 -8.00 2.82
CA LYS A 39 8.13 -6.88 2.99
C LYS A 39 7.59 -5.72 3.83
N GLY A 40 6.27 -5.68 4.07
CA GLY A 40 5.63 -4.73 4.97
C GLY A 40 5.74 -5.11 6.44
N VAL A 41 5.68 -4.11 7.32
CA VAL A 41 5.65 -4.31 8.77
C VAL A 41 4.22 -4.65 9.19
N PRO A 42 3.97 -5.76 9.91
CA PRO A 42 2.64 -6.06 10.43
C PRO A 42 2.20 -5.01 11.45
N LEU A 43 0.93 -4.62 11.38
CA LEU A 43 0.29 -3.77 12.37
C LEU A 43 -0.23 -4.62 13.53
N LYS A 44 -0.46 -3.97 14.68
CA LYS A 44 -0.88 -4.62 15.93
C LYS A 44 -2.19 -4.01 16.44
N GLY A 45 -2.82 -4.69 17.39
CA GLY A 45 -4.06 -4.23 18.02
C GLY A 45 -5.25 -4.32 17.06
N GLU A 46 -6.07 -3.26 16.99
CA GLU A 46 -7.25 -3.21 16.11
C GLU A 46 -6.93 -3.38 14.60
N PHE A 47 -5.66 -3.20 14.22
CA PHE A 47 -5.19 -3.34 12.84
C PHE A 47 -4.44 -4.65 12.58
N GLU A 48 -4.55 -5.63 13.48
CA GLU A 48 -3.95 -6.95 13.27
C GLU A 48 -4.43 -7.59 11.95
N GLY A 49 -3.51 -8.29 11.27
CA GLY A 49 -3.72 -8.80 9.91
C GLY A 49 -3.45 -7.77 8.79
N LEU A 50 -3.26 -6.50 9.12
CA LEU A 50 -2.82 -5.48 8.16
C LEU A 50 -1.31 -5.28 8.18
N PHE A 51 -0.79 -4.80 7.05
CA PHE A 51 0.62 -4.55 6.84
C PHE A 51 0.83 -3.11 6.36
N ARG A 52 1.96 -2.52 6.78
CA ARG A 52 2.40 -1.20 6.37
C ARG A 52 3.70 -1.30 5.59
N LEU A 53 3.66 -0.91 4.32
CA LEU A 53 4.85 -0.77 3.48
C LEU A 53 5.20 0.70 3.29
N ARG A 54 6.48 1.05 3.40
CA ARG A 54 6.98 2.40 3.12
C ARG A 54 7.51 2.48 1.69
N ILE A 55 7.02 3.46 0.93
CA ILE A 55 7.48 3.77 -0.42
C ILE A 55 7.83 5.26 -0.45
N GLY A 56 9.12 5.60 -0.31
CA GLY A 56 9.58 6.97 -0.18
C GLY A 56 8.93 7.70 1.02
N ASN A 57 8.20 8.77 0.71
CA ASN A 57 7.43 9.58 1.66
C ASN A 57 5.99 9.12 1.86
N TYR A 58 5.61 7.97 1.30
CA TYR A 58 4.26 7.42 1.40
C TYR A 58 4.26 6.11 2.19
N ARG A 59 3.16 5.83 2.88
CA ARG A 59 2.86 4.52 3.46
C ARG A 59 1.68 3.92 2.72
N VAL A 60 1.80 2.62 2.46
CA VAL A 60 0.76 1.80 1.85
C VAL A 60 0.27 0.83 2.92
N ILE A 61 -1.04 0.83 3.16
CA ILE A 61 -1.69 -0.14 4.04
C ILE A 61 -2.31 -1.22 3.15
N TYR A 62 -2.01 -2.47 3.45
CA TYR A 62 -2.49 -3.61 2.68
C TYR A 62 -2.76 -4.81 3.57
N THR A 63 -3.48 -5.78 3.03
CA THR A 63 -3.63 -7.11 3.62
C THR A 63 -3.28 -8.18 2.60
N LYS A 64 -2.90 -9.36 3.08
CA LYS A 64 -2.69 -10.53 2.23
C LYS A 64 -4.00 -11.30 2.15
N THR A 65 -4.33 -11.79 0.96
CA THR A 65 -5.51 -12.63 0.70
C THR A 65 -5.04 -13.99 0.18
N GLU A 66 -5.96 -14.94 0.05
CA GLU A 66 -5.65 -16.25 -0.55
C GLU A 66 -5.07 -16.13 -1.98
N LYS A 67 -5.46 -15.08 -2.71
CA LYS A 67 -5.07 -14.85 -4.11
C LYS A 67 -3.86 -13.92 -4.27
N GLY A 68 -3.48 -13.19 -3.22
CA GLY A 68 -2.37 -12.25 -3.29
C GLY A 68 -2.43 -11.13 -2.26
N VAL A 69 -2.47 -9.88 -2.72
CA VAL A 69 -2.43 -8.69 -1.87
C VAL A 69 -3.55 -7.71 -2.24
N LEU A 70 -4.26 -7.22 -1.23
CA LEU A 70 -5.26 -6.15 -1.38
C LEU A 70 -4.73 -4.85 -0.76
N ILE A 71 -4.57 -3.83 -1.60
CA ILE A 71 -4.17 -2.48 -1.19
C ILE A 71 -5.39 -1.72 -0.69
N LEU A 72 -5.31 -1.25 0.55
CA LEU A 72 -6.43 -0.60 1.25
C LEU A 72 -6.33 0.92 1.22
N ARG A 73 -5.12 1.47 1.46
CA ARG A 73 -4.86 2.92 1.52
C ARG A 73 -3.45 3.27 1.07
N ILE A 74 -3.29 4.47 0.51
CA ILE A 74 -1.99 5.10 0.21
C ILE A 74 -2.02 6.50 0.80
N GLY A 75 -1.01 6.88 1.60
CA GLY A 75 -1.01 8.19 2.23
C GLY A 75 0.39 8.71 2.54
N HIS A 76 0.53 10.03 2.60
CA HIS A 76 1.80 10.67 2.93
C HIS A 76 2.20 10.37 4.39
N ARG A 77 3.50 10.24 4.65
CA ARG A 77 4.11 9.81 5.93
C ARG A 77 3.71 10.67 7.14
N GLY A 78 3.19 11.89 6.91
CA GLY A 78 2.72 12.82 7.93
C GLY A 78 1.19 12.97 8.07
N LYS A 79 0.38 12.27 7.25
CA LYS A 79 -1.10 12.38 7.26
C LYS A 79 -1.81 11.09 7.69
N ILE A 80 -1.09 10.13 8.26
CA ILE A 80 -1.63 8.80 8.62
C ILE A 80 -2.08 8.72 10.10
N TYR A 81 -2.06 9.85 10.81
CA TYR A 81 -2.62 9.99 12.16
C TYR A 81 -3.44 11.28 12.31
N THR A 82 -4.15 11.70 11.26
CA THR A 82 -5.16 12.77 11.35
C THR A 82 -6.42 12.33 10.63
#